data_AF-A0A0W0UGJ5-F1
#
_entry.id   AF-A0A0W0UGJ5-F1
#
_cell.length_a   1.000
_cell.length_b   1.000
_cell.length_c   1.000
_cell.angle_alpha   90.00
_cell.angle_beta   90.00
_cell.angle_gamma   90.00
#
_symmetry.space_group_name_H-M   'P 1'
#
loop_
_entity.id
_entity.type
_entity.pdbx_description
1 polymer ?
#
loop_
_entity_poly.entity_id
_entity_poly.type
_entity_poly.pdbx_seq_one_letter_code
_entity_poly.pdbx_strand_id
1 'polypeptide(L)'
;MKINEIAFELLQLFEKELNKRESIRYKYSSDINPENHVRLEQDESISYYAWKTAGIFIKLPRRHNYEVLANWQIREAYRILNTALASSEVSNEVKKELLTFKNKLETTPYLRTLLWSIDQGITPAPVVCSGHGVWYTSDGLVDLTKYDSTVMMVSGMGASLSHELAKDIENNQFKPEEVVIVKKEKDTEPVPHINPSPRFFNQHTPETKIPDFCLVDDKESKPKPRVIEPYTMRVLYDLQMENTNKSYFFLSTVLQRFQGSRRVIAWAGCTGVRDDEGNKSGEFLGYRWSNKEEVSRKRKRLEEHGQQMSHPIQSGEEESSGSVLS
;
A
#
# COMPACT_ATOMS: atom_id res chain seq x y z
N MET A 1 -11.81 27.23 -6.79
CA MET A 1 -12.71 26.05 -6.87
C MET A 1 -13.27 25.79 -5.49
N LYS A 2 -14.55 25.39 -5.36
CA LYS A 2 -15.18 25.25 -4.05
C LYS A 2 -14.82 23.91 -3.39
N ILE A 3 -14.62 23.91 -2.08
CA ILE A 3 -14.51 22.66 -1.29
C ILE A 3 -15.74 21.77 -1.57
N ASN A 4 -15.48 20.48 -1.68
CA ASN A 4 -16.37 19.36 -2.03
C ASN A 4 -16.75 19.28 -3.52
N GLU A 5 -16.49 20.30 -4.34
CA GLU A 5 -16.86 20.30 -5.76
C GLU A 5 -16.24 19.11 -6.53
N ILE A 6 -14.91 18.96 -6.47
CA ILE A 6 -14.22 17.82 -7.10
C ILE A 6 -14.66 16.48 -6.51
N ALA A 7 -14.85 16.41 -5.18
CA ALA A 7 -15.22 15.17 -4.54
C ALA A 7 -16.62 14.71 -4.99
N PHE A 8 -17.56 15.64 -5.19
CA PHE A 8 -18.86 15.35 -5.77
C PHE A 8 -18.75 14.89 -7.22
N GLU A 9 -18.00 15.61 -8.05
CA GLU A 9 -17.83 15.23 -9.46
C GLU A 9 -17.21 13.84 -9.60
N LEU A 10 -16.16 13.53 -8.82
CA LEU A 10 -15.53 12.21 -8.83
C LEU A 10 -16.48 11.12 -8.33
N LEU A 11 -17.20 11.35 -7.24
CA LEU A 11 -18.13 10.37 -6.68
C LEU A 11 -19.24 10.04 -7.68
N GLN A 12 -19.76 11.05 -8.39
CA GLN A 12 -20.77 10.86 -9.43
C GLN A 12 -20.29 9.95 -10.57
N LEU A 13 -19.00 9.99 -10.92
CA LEU A 13 -18.45 9.08 -11.93
C LEU A 13 -18.49 7.63 -11.46
N PHE A 14 -18.13 7.37 -10.19
CA PHE A 14 -18.17 6.03 -9.63
C PHE A 14 -19.60 5.52 -9.42
N GLU A 15 -20.51 6.38 -8.95
CA GLU A 15 -21.91 6.01 -8.67
C GLU A 15 -22.71 5.60 -9.91
N LYS A 16 -22.23 5.87 -11.13
CA LYS A 16 -22.89 5.44 -12.37
C LYS A 16 -22.99 3.93 -12.52
N GLU A 17 -22.02 3.19 -12.00
CA GLU A 17 -22.02 1.72 -12.03
C GLU A 17 -22.47 1.10 -10.71
N LEU A 18 -22.81 1.92 -9.71
CA LEU A 18 -23.28 1.42 -8.43
C LEU A 18 -24.80 1.25 -8.44
N ASN A 19 -25.27 0.15 -7.87
CA ASN A 19 -26.70 -0.09 -7.65
C ASN A 19 -27.33 0.91 -6.67
N LYS A 20 -26.50 1.57 -5.83
CA LYS A 20 -26.94 2.53 -4.83
C LYS A 20 -25.89 3.63 -4.68
N ARG A 21 -26.36 4.86 -4.44
CA ARG A 21 -25.51 5.99 -4.07
C ARG A 21 -24.79 5.74 -2.76
N GLU A 22 -23.55 6.22 -2.69
CA GLU A 22 -22.70 6.05 -1.53
C GLU A 22 -23.06 7.08 -0.45
N SER A 23 -23.00 6.66 0.81
CA SER A 23 -23.30 7.57 1.92
C SER A 23 -22.10 8.47 2.21
N ILE A 24 -22.25 9.77 1.95
CA ILE A 24 -21.19 10.76 2.15
C ILE A 24 -20.89 10.93 3.64
N ARG A 25 -19.61 10.76 4.02
CA ARG A 25 -19.10 10.96 5.38
C ARG A 25 -18.36 12.28 5.45
N TYR A 26 -19.03 13.28 6.00
CA TYR A 26 -18.45 14.59 6.21
C TYR A 26 -17.51 14.61 7.41
N LYS A 27 -16.23 14.94 7.18
CA LYS A 27 -15.22 15.16 8.23
C LYS A 27 -15.21 16.62 8.66
N TYR A 28 -15.09 16.90 9.95
CA TYR A 28 -14.88 18.28 10.40
C TYR A 28 -13.49 18.75 9.99
N SER A 29 -13.38 20.03 9.63
CA SER A 29 -12.09 20.63 9.25
C SER A 29 -11.00 20.53 10.32
N SER A 30 -11.37 20.43 11.60
CA SER A 30 -10.45 20.20 12.73
C SER A 30 -9.80 18.82 12.74
N ASP A 31 -10.45 17.83 12.13
CA ASP A 31 -10.08 16.42 12.23
C ASP A 31 -9.22 15.99 11.03
N ILE A 32 -9.03 16.89 10.07
CA ILE A 32 -8.24 16.65 8.86
C ILE A 32 -6.83 17.15 9.13
N ASN A 33 -5.88 16.22 9.15
CA ASN A 33 -4.47 16.54 9.00
C ASN A 33 -4.12 16.58 7.50
N PRO A 34 -3.79 17.74 6.90
CA PRO A 34 -3.46 17.85 5.48
C PRO A 34 -2.17 17.13 5.07
N GLU A 35 -1.33 16.76 6.02
CA GLU A 35 -0.11 15.95 5.77
C GLU A 35 -0.44 14.46 5.62
N ASN A 36 -1.61 14.02 6.11
CA ASN A 36 -2.02 12.65 6.00
C ASN A 36 -2.81 12.40 4.72
N HIS A 37 -2.50 11.26 4.10
CA HIS A 37 -3.14 10.78 2.89
C HIS A 37 -4.27 9.79 3.20
N VAL A 38 -5.27 9.71 2.33
CA VAL A 38 -6.20 8.58 2.34
C VAL A 38 -5.44 7.34 1.90
N ARG A 39 -5.58 6.24 2.64
CA ARG A 39 -5.03 4.94 2.26
C ARG A 39 -5.81 4.35 1.09
N LEU A 40 -5.12 4.04 0.00
CA LEU A 40 -5.66 3.52 -1.25
C LEU A 40 -5.03 2.18 -1.60
N GLU A 41 -5.86 1.27 -2.08
CA GLU A 41 -5.46 -0.06 -2.53
C GLU A 41 -5.61 -0.12 -4.05
N GLN A 42 -4.58 -0.64 -4.70
CA GLN A 42 -4.57 -0.83 -6.15
C GLN A 42 -5.42 -2.06 -6.51
N ASP A 43 -5.97 -2.07 -7.74
CA ASP A 43 -6.76 -3.18 -8.29
C ASP A 43 -8.01 -3.55 -7.46
N GLU A 44 -8.60 -2.55 -6.81
CA GLU A 44 -9.87 -2.65 -6.09
C GLU A 44 -11.07 -2.29 -6.97
N SER A 45 -12.26 -2.67 -6.50
CA SER A 45 -13.53 -2.44 -7.20
C SER A 45 -13.96 -0.97 -7.25
N ILE A 46 -14.89 -0.64 -8.15
CA ILE A 46 -15.48 0.71 -8.23
C ILE A 46 -16.17 1.15 -6.92
N SER A 47 -16.80 0.21 -6.22
CA SER A 47 -17.42 0.44 -4.90
C SER A 47 -16.40 0.91 -3.86
N TYR A 48 -15.19 0.34 -3.88
CA TYR A 48 -14.10 0.77 -3.00
C TYR A 48 -13.70 2.22 -3.26
N TYR A 49 -13.49 2.60 -4.53
CA TYR A 49 -13.10 3.97 -4.88
C TYR A 49 -14.19 5.00 -4.62
N ALA A 50 -15.47 4.63 -4.81
CA ALA A 50 -16.61 5.44 -4.38
C ALA A 50 -16.59 5.67 -2.87
N TRP A 51 -16.41 4.61 -2.08
CA TRP A 51 -16.31 4.71 -0.62
C TRP A 51 -15.16 5.61 -0.16
N LYS A 52 -13.96 5.49 -0.78
CA LYS A 52 -12.82 6.37 -0.49
C LYS A 52 -13.13 7.83 -0.81
N THR A 53 -13.80 8.08 -1.93
CA THR A 53 -14.24 9.43 -2.34
C THR A 53 -15.28 10.00 -1.38
N ALA A 54 -16.24 9.19 -0.93
CA ALA A 54 -17.21 9.58 0.09
C ALA A 54 -16.58 9.94 1.44
N GLY A 55 -15.33 9.52 1.68
CA GLY A 55 -14.54 9.79 2.88
C GLY A 55 -13.67 11.06 2.85
N ILE A 56 -13.63 11.82 1.75
CA ILE A 56 -12.83 13.07 1.65
C ILE A 56 -13.67 14.35 1.72
N PHE A 57 -14.97 14.25 1.99
CA PHE A 57 -15.85 15.41 2.12
C PHE A 57 -15.59 16.18 3.41
N ILE A 58 -15.59 17.51 3.31
CA ILE A 58 -15.22 18.42 4.40
C ILE A 58 -16.43 19.23 4.85
N LYS A 59 -16.68 19.23 6.16
CA LYS A 59 -17.70 20.02 6.86
C LYS A 59 -17.07 21.30 7.41
N LEU A 60 -17.77 22.42 7.22
CA LEU A 60 -17.45 23.72 7.85
C LEU A 60 -15.95 24.11 7.71
N PRO A 61 -15.44 24.32 6.48
CA PRO A 61 -14.08 24.79 6.30
C PRO A 61 -13.94 26.22 6.86
N ARG A 62 -13.02 26.43 7.81
CA ARG A 62 -12.71 27.76 8.35
C ARG A 62 -11.93 28.57 7.31
N ARG A 63 -12.18 29.89 7.23
CA ARG A 63 -11.56 30.77 6.22
C ARG A 63 -10.03 30.69 6.17
N HIS A 64 -9.36 30.66 7.33
CA HIS A 64 -7.89 30.67 7.40
C HIS A 64 -7.23 29.38 6.88
N ASN A 65 -7.92 28.23 6.90
CA ASN A 65 -7.41 26.95 6.39
C ASN A 65 -8.08 26.50 5.10
N TYR A 66 -8.91 27.35 4.49
CA TYR A 66 -9.73 26.98 3.35
C TYR A 66 -8.89 26.49 2.17
N GLU A 67 -7.85 27.24 1.80
CA GLU A 67 -6.98 26.91 0.68
C GLU A 67 -6.22 25.60 0.92
N VAL A 68 -5.69 25.40 2.12
CA VAL A 68 -4.98 24.17 2.51
C VAL A 68 -5.91 22.96 2.39
N LEU A 69 -7.13 23.06 2.91
CA LEU A 69 -8.12 21.97 2.86
C LEU A 69 -8.63 21.72 1.44
N ALA A 70 -8.79 22.77 0.63
CA ALA A 70 -9.16 22.64 -0.78
C ALA A 70 -8.05 21.93 -1.57
N ASN A 71 -6.78 22.33 -1.39
CA ASN A 71 -5.63 21.72 -2.03
C ASN A 71 -5.45 20.26 -1.61
N TRP A 72 -5.61 19.96 -0.31
CA TRP A 72 -5.64 18.59 0.19
C TRP A 72 -6.73 17.76 -0.51
N GLN A 73 -7.96 18.24 -0.58
CA GLN A 73 -9.06 17.49 -1.21
C GLN A 73 -8.84 17.31 -2.72
N ILE A 74 -8.31 18.33 -3.42
CA ILE A 74 -7.92 18.21 -4.83
C ILE A 74 -6.90 17.08 -4.99
N ARG A 75 -5.85 17.06 -4.15
CA ARG A 75 -4.81 16.04 -4.20
C ARG A 75 -5.36 14.65 -3.90
N GLU A 76 -6.16 14.48 -2.85
CA GLU A 76 -6.72 13.17 -2.49
C GLU A 76 -7.68 12.63 -3.55
N ALA A 77 -8.52 13.49 -4.14
CA ALA A 77 -9.36 13.10 -5.26
C ALA A 77 -8.54 12.70 -6.49
N TYR A 78 -7.46 13.42 -6.79
CA TYR A 78 -6.54 13.08 -7.87
C TYR A 78 -5.82 11.75 -7.62
N ARG A 79 -5.40 11.48 -6.37
CA ARG A 79 -4.82 10.19 -5.96
C ARG A 79 -5.82 9.05 -6.17
N ILE A 80 -7.06 9.18 -5.67
CA ILE A 80 -8.12 8.17 -5.85
C ILE A 80 -8.38 7.91 -7.34
N LEU A 81 -8.48 8.97 -8.13
CA LEU A 81 -8.70 8.90 -9.57
C LEU A 81 -7.58 8.14 -10.29
N ASN A 82 -6.30 8.41 -9.98
CA ASN A 82 -5.18 7.73 -10.62
C ASN A 82 -5.14 6.25 -10.23
N THR A 83 -5.40 5.92 -8.97
CA THR A 83 -5.52 4.51 -8.51
C THR A 83 -6.67 3.79 -9.23
N ALA A 84 -7.83 4.43 -9.37
CA ALA A 84 -8.97 3.84 -10.08
C ALA A 84 -8.71 3.65 -11.58
N LEU A 85 -8.02 4.60 -12.24
CA LEU A 85 -7.61 4.46 -13.64
C LEU A 85 -6.68 3.26 -13.86
N ALA A 86 -5.80 3.00 -12.90
CA ALA A 86 -4.86 1.89 -12.96
C ALA A 86 -5.51 0.52 -12.71
N SER A 87 -6.58 0.47 -11.90
CA SER A 87 -7.22 -0.78 -11.45
C SER A 87 -7.67 -1.69 -12.59
N SER A 88 -7.37 -2.99 -12.49
CA SER A 88 -7.92 -4.02 -13.39
C SER A 88 -9.42 -4.24 -13.23
N GLU A 89 -10.01 -3.82 -12.11
CA GLU A 89 -11.42 -4.06 -11.76
C GLU A 89 -12.36 -2.92 -12.18
N VAL A 90 -11.82 -1.84 -12.73
CA VAL A 90 -12.61 -0.72 -13.23
C VAL A 90 -12.81 -0.88 -14.74
N SER A 91 -14.07 -0.74 -15.19
CA SER A 91 -14.46 -0.88 -16.59
C SER A 91 -13.76 0.14 -17.50
N ASN A 92 -13.58 -0.20 -18.78
CA ASN A 92 -12.99 0.71 -19.76
C ASN A 92 -13.88 1.94 -20.01
N GLU A 93 -15.19 1.76 -19.88
CA GLU A 93 -16.20 2.82 -19.98
C GLU A 93 -15.97 3.87 -18.90
N VAL A 94 -15.87 3.47 -17.63
CA VAL A 94 -15.58 4.40 -16.53
C VAL A 94 -14.18 4.99 -16.66
N LYS A 95 -13.16 4.21 -17.08
CA LYS A 95 -11.80 4.73 -17.27
C LYS A 95 -11.74 5.89 -18.28
N LYS A 96 -12.55 5.88 -19.35
CA LYS A 96 -12.62 7.01 -20.30
C LYS A 96 -13.14 8.28 -19.65
N GLU A 97 -14.16 8.16 -18.79
CA GLU A 97 -14.72 9.28 -18.05
C GLU A 97 -13.73 9.81 -17.00
N LEU A 98 -13.11 8.90 -16.24
CA LEU A 98 -12.06 9.24 -15.29
C LEU A 98 -10.88 9.93 -15.97
N LEU A 99 -10.48 9.51 -17.17
CA LEU A 99 -9.41 10.16 -17.93
C LEU A 99 -9.79 11.58 -18.35
N THR A 100 -11.04 11.79 -18.76
CA THR A 100 -11.56 13.13 -19.07
C THR A 100 -11.52 14.03 -17.83
N PHE A 101 -11.95 13.49 -16.69
CA PHE A 101 -11.91 14.21 -15.42
C PHE A 101 -10.48 14.47 -14.94
N LYS A 102 -9.55 13.52 -15.12
CA LYS A 102 -8.11 13.66 -14.85
C LYS A 102 -7.55 14.87 -15.57
N ASN A 103 -7.77 14.95 -16.88
CA ASN A 103 -7.27 16.05 -17.71
C ASN A 103 -7.86 17.39 -17.24
N LYS A 104 -9.13 17.44 -16.83
CA LYS A 104 -9.73 18.64 -16.20
C LYS A 104 -9.00 19.01 -14.91
N LEU A 105 -8.75 18.06 -14.02
CA LEU A 105 -8.06 18.31 -12.74
C LEU A 105 -6.63 18.83 -12.94
N GLU A 106 -5.88 18.27 -13.89
CA GLU A 106 -4.51 18.69 -14.20
C GLU A 106 -4.41 20.15 -14.70
N THR A 107 -5.52 20.72 -15.19
CA THR A 107 -5.55 22.14 -15.57
C THR A 107 -5.70 23.09 -14.38
N THR A 108 -6.08 22.59 -13.20
CA THR A 108 -6.25 23.42 -12.00
C THR A 108 -4.92 24.02 -11.55
N PRO A 109 -4.88 25.27 -11.04
CA PRO A 109 -3.61 25.93 -10.69
C PRO A 109 -2.75 25.15 -9.69
N TYR A 110 -3.40 24.55 -8.67
CA TYR A 110 -2.72 23.75 -7.66
C TYR A 110 -2.07 22.50 -8.25
N LEU A 111 -2.83 21.65 -8.97
CA LEU A 111 -2.27 20.42 -9.54
C LEU A 111 -1.24 20.72 -10.62
N ARG A 112 -1.45 21.72 -11.47
CA ARG A 112 -0.47 22.11 -12.48
C ARG A 112 0.88 22.46 -11.84
N THR A 113 0.86 23.24 -10.76
CA THR A 113 2.06 23.64 -10.04
C THR A 113 2.71 22.44 -9.36
N LEU A 114 1.90 21.60 -8.70
CA LEU A 114 2.39 20.42 -8.01
C LEU A 114 3.04 19.42 -8.97
N LEU A 115 2.37 19.08 -10.07
CA LEU A 115 2.86 18.12 -11.06
C LEU A 115 4.16 18.61 -11.70
N TRP A 116 4.23 19.91 -12.05
CA TRP A 116 5.46 20.51 -12.53
C TRP A 116 6.60 20.38 -11.51
N SER A 117 6.35 20.70 -10.22
CA SER A 117 7.37 20.57 -9.17
C SER A 117 7.86 19.13 -8.97
N ILE A 118 6.98 18.13 -9.10
CA ILE A 118 7.36 16.71 -9.06
C ILE A 118 8.21 16.35 -10.27
N ASP A 119 7.79 16.74 -11.47
CA ASP A 119 8.48 16.40 -12.72
C ASP A 119 9.86 17.06 -12.80
N GLN A 120 10.03 18.26 -12.23
CA GLN A 120 11.32 18.94 -12.08
C GLN A 120 12.19 18.44 -10.90
N GLY A 121 11.67 17.52 -10.08
CA GLY A 121 12.38 17.03 -8.90
C GLY A 121 12.50 18.04 -7.75
N ILE A 122 11.77 19.15 -7.80
CA ILE A 122 11.69 20.15 -6.71
C ILE A 122 10.97 19.55 -5.51
N THR A 123 9.89 18.81 -5.77
CA THR A 123 9.24 17.96 -4.77
C THR A 123 9.86 16.57 -4.87
N PRO A 124 10.65 16.11 -3.89
CA PRO A 124 11.25 14.79 -3.93
C PRO A 124 10.13 13.74 -3.88
N ALA A 125 9.90 13.08 -5.00
CA ALA A 125 8.89 12.04 -5.12
C ALA A 125 9.59 10.71 -5.38
N PRO A 126 9.74 9.83 -4.36
CA PRO A 126 10.23 8.49 -4.59
C PRO A 126 9.27 7.78 -5.55
N VAL A 127 9.78 6.78 -6.25
CA VAL A 127 8.94 5.87 -7.01
C VAL A 127 8.87 4.54 -6.29
N VAL A 128 7.70 3.93 -6.30
CA VAL A 128 7.45 2.65 -5.66
C VAL A 128 7.15 1.63 -6.75
N CYS A 129 7.93 0.54 -6.79
CA CYS A 129 7.65 -0.62 -7.61
C CYS A 129 6.70 -1.54 -6.83
N SER A 130 5.41 -1.46 -7.11
CA SER A 130 4.33 -2.22 -6.47
C SER A 130 4.02 -3.49 -7.27
N GLY A 131 3.82 -4.61 -6.59
CA GLY A 131 3.35 -5.85 -7.22
C GLY A 131 3.81 -7.11 -6.50
N HIS A 132 3.65 -8.25 -7.14
CA HIS A 132 4.22 -9.49 -6.64
C HIS A 132 5.67 -9.62 -7.11
N GLY A 133 6.59 -9.50 -6.16
CA GLY A 133 8.01 -9.66 -6.43
C GLY A 133 8.41 -11.13 -6.46
N VAL A 134 9.32 -11.46 -7.36
CA VAL A 134 10.06 -12.72 -7.36
C VAL A 134 11.53 -12.40 -7.55
N TRP A 135 12.37 -13.19 -6.91
CA TRP A 135 13.81 -13.19 -7.18
C TRP A 135 14.27 -14.63 -7.32
N TYR A 136 14.84 -14.95 -8.47
CA TYR A 136 15.59 -16.17 -8.73
C TYR A 136 17.08 -15.83 -8.84
N THR A 137 17.95 -16.71 -8.36
CA THR A 137 19.40 -16.58 -8.53
C THR A 137 19.83 -16.52 -10.01
N SER A 138 19.00 -17.04 -10.93
CA SER A 138 19.17 -16.95 -12.38
C SER A 138 18.82 -15.58 -12.97
N ASP A 139 18.07 -14.72 -12.27
CA ASP A 139 17.70 -13.38 -12.73
C ASP A 139 18.91 -12.42 -12.79
N GLY A 140 20.03 -12.80 -12.17
CA GLY A 140 21.28 -12.08 -12.22
C GLY A 140 21.39 -10.95 -11.19
N LEU A 141 22.42 -10.12 -11.37
CA LEU A 141 22.73 -8.99 -10.51
C LEU A 141 22.74 -7.70 -11.32
N VAL A 142 22.19 -6.64 -10.73
CA VAL A 142 22.31 -5.28 -11.23
C VAL A 142 23.51 -4.60 -10.58
N ASP A 143 24.34 -3.98 -11.40
CA ASP A 143 25.44 -3.13 -10.96
C ASP A 143 24.99 -1.67 -10.87
N LEU A 144 24.80 -1.18 -9.64
CA LEU A 144 24.34 0.18 -9.35
C LEU A 144 25.37 1.26 -9.67
N THR A 145 26.64 0.91 -9.94
CA THR A 145 27.64 1.89 -10.41
C THR A 145 27.29 2.52 -11.76
N LYS A 146 26.33 1.92 -12.49
CA LYS A 146 25.84 2.39 -13.79
C LYS A 146 24.64 3.33 -13.69
N TYR A 147 24.11 3.56 -12.49
CA TYR A 147 22.86 4.28 -12.28
C TYR A 147 23.00 5.34 -11.17
N ASP A 148 22.41 6.51 -11.42
CA ASP A 148 22.38 7.61 -10.44
C ASP A 148 21.28 7.45 -9.37
N SER A 149 20.40 6.47 -9.52
CA SER A 149 19.26 6.23 -8.64
C SER A 149 19.67 5.48 -7.37
N THR A 150 18.93 5.71 -6.28
CA THR A 150 19.08 4.93 -5.04
C THR A 150 17.96 3.91 -4.96
N VAL A 151 18.29 2.63 -4.79
CA VAL A 151 17.31 1.58 -4.55
C VAL A 151 17.07 1.44 -3.05
N MET A 152 15.82 1.56 -2.64
CA MET A 152 15.40 1.33 -1.26
C MET A 152 14.74 -0.04 -1.16
N MET A 153 15.31 -0.91 -0.35
CA MET A 153 14.75 -2.23 -0.03
C MET A 153 14.48 -2.35 1.46
N VAL A 154 13.27 -2.72 1.85
CA VAL A 154 12.97 -2.97 3.26
C VAL A 154 13.38 -4.40 3.64
N SER A 155 14.24 -4.56 4.65
CA SER A 155 14.73 -5.90 5.01
C SER A 155 13.58 -6.81 5.47
N GLY A 156 13.56 -8.03 4.92
CA GLY A 156 12.42 -8.94 4.98
C GLY A 156 11.72 -9.12 3.63
N MET A 157 11.87 -8.18 2.68
CA MET A 157 11.38 -8.31 1.29
C MET A 157 12.15 -9.36 0.45
N GLY A 158 12.66 -10.40 1.09
CA GLY A 158 13.22 -11.58 0.44
C GLY A 158 12.28 -12.79 0.50
N ALA A 159 11.25 -12.80 1.36
CA ALA A 159 10.21 -13.82 1.26
C ALA A 159 8.87 -13.44 1.91
N SER A 160 7.78 -13.75 1.20
CA SER A 160 6.36 -13.78 1.56
C SER A 160 5.85 -12.72 2.54
N LEU A 161 5.94 -11.44 2.20
CA LEU A 161 5.40 -10.38 3.06
C LEU A 161 3.96 -10.01 2.71
N SER A 162 3.26 -9.44 3.70
CA SER A 162 1.82 -9.12 3.70
C SER A 162 1.48 -8.02 2.69
N HIS A 163 0.32 -8.12 2.03
CA HIS A 163 -0.27 -7.05 1.21
C HIS A 163 -0.30 -5.68 1.94
N GLU A 164 -0.37 -5.68 3.27
CA GLU A 164 -0.41 -4.46 4.09
C GLU A 164 0.86 -3.60 3.97
N LEU A 165 2.06 -4.19 3.83
CA LEU A 165 3.29 -3.41 3.64
C LEU A 165 3.32 -2.72 2.28
N ALA A 166 2.95 -3.45 1.21
CA ALA A 166 2.88 -2.88 -0.13
C ALA A 166 1.93 -1.67 -0.14
N LYS A 167 0.76 -1.82 0.50
CA LYS A 167 -0.19 -0.72 0.71
C LYS A 167 0.44 0.44 1.48
N ASP A 168 1.16 0.19 2.58
CA ASP A 168 1.76 1.27 3.38
C ASP A 168 2.85 2.04 2.61
N ILE A 169 3.69 1.36 1.84
CA ILE A 169 4.73 2.00 1.01
C ILE A 169 4.09 2.77 -0.15
N GLU A 170 3.11 2.19 -0.85
CA GLU A 170 2.36 2.85 -1.93
C GLU A 170 1.68 4.14 -1.47
N ASN A 171 1.23 4.19 -0.21
CA ASN A 171 0.53 5.34 0.35
C ASN A 171 1.44 6.35 1.05
N ASN A 172 2.75 6.11 1.08
CA ASN A 172 3.70 6.89 1.89
C ASN A 172 3.27 6.96 3.37
N GLN A 173 2.73 5.85 3.88
CA GLN A 173 2.28 5.68 5.27
C GLN A 173 3.17 4.72 6.06
N PHE A 174 4.26 4.26 5.44
CA PHE A 174 5.20 3.36 6.06
C PHE A 174 5.96 4.05 7.21
N LYS A 175 5.84 3.47 8.39
CA LYS A 175 6.57 3.86 9.61
C LYS A 175 7.41 2.69 10.12
N PRO A 176 8.71 2.62 9.76
CA PRO A 176 9.57 1.47 10.09
C PRO A 176 9.55 1.09 11.58
N GLU A 177 9.42 2.07 12.46
CA GLU A 177 9.43 1.91 13.91
C GLU A 177 8.18 1.24 14.48
N GLU A 178 7.06 1.25 13.75
CA GLU A 178 5.78 0.64 14.18
C GLU A 178 5.65 -0.81 13.70
N VAL A 179 6.57 -1.26 12.85
CA VAL A 179 6.53 -2.57 12.17
C VAL A 179 7.35 -3.63 12.91
N VAL A 180 6.83 -4.85 12.89
CA VAL A 180 7.54 -6.07 13.33
C VAL A 180 7.32 -7.22 12.33
N ILE A 181 8.29 -8.14 12.28
CA ILE A 181 8.16 -9.41 11.56
C ILE A 181 7.76 -10.49 12.54
N VAL A 182 6.76 -11.30 12.18
CA VAL A 182 6.30 -12.45 12.98
C VAL A 182 6.30 -13.71 12.12
N LYS A 183 6.33 -14.90 12.74
CA LYS A 183 6.08 -16.16 12.01
C LYS A 183 4.59 -16.30 11.77
N LYS A 184 4.17 -16.80 10.61
CA LYS A 184 2.74 -17.03 10.28
C LYS A 184 2.09 -17.99 11.26
N GLU A 185 2.81 -19.02 11.68
CA GLU A 185 2.36 -20.03 12.64
C GLU A 185 2.39 -19.54 14.09
N LYS A 186 3.14 -18.47 14.39
CA LYS A 186 3.28 -17.89 15.73
C LYS A 186 3.27 -16.36 15.62
N ASP A 187 2.09 -15.80 15.41
CA ASP A 187 1.89 -14.41 15.01
C ASP A 187 1.73 -13.43 16.19
N THR A 188 2.13 -13.87 17.38
CA THR A 188 1.97 -13.17 18.67
C THR A 188 3.29 -12.68 19.26
N GLU A 189 4.42 -13.02 18.63
CA GLU A 189 5.75 -12.61 19.04
C GLU A 189 6.58 -12.13 17.84
N PRO A 190 7.20 -10.95 17.94
CA PRO A 190 8.17 -10.49 16.95
C PRO A 190 9.39 -11.42 16.87
N VAL A 191 9.97 -11.52 15.68
CA VAL A 191 11.23 -12.23 15.43
C VAL A 191 12.40 -11.26 15.63
N PRO A 192 13.20 -11.40 16.70
CA PRO A 192 14.09 -10.32 17.16
C PRO A 192 15.30 -10.06 16.25
N HIS A 193 15.72 -11.02 15.42
CA HIS A 193 16.88 -10.88 14.54
C HIS A 193 16.53 -10.31 13.16
N ILE A 194 15.24 -10.20 12.81
CA ILE A 194 14.82 -9.62 11.53
C ILE A 194 14.38 -8.17 11.80
N ASN A 195 15.27 -7.22 11.49
CA ASN A 195 14.94 -5.80 11.56
C ASN A 195 14.21 -5.39 10.27
N PRO A 196 12.99 -4.84 10.31
CA PRO A 196 12.25 -4.40 9.12
C PRO A 196 12.68 -3.00 8.61
N SER A 197 13.93 -2.59 8.83
CA SER A 197 14.41 -1.27 8.42
C SER A 197 14.71 -1.20 6.92
N PRO A 198 14.41 -0.07 6.24
CA PRO A 198 14.91 0.17 4.89
C PRO A 198 16.44 0.13 4.82
N ARG A 199 16.93 -0.60 3.83
CA ARG A 199 18.30 -0.57 3.33
C ARG A 199 18.32 0.20 2.01
N PHE A 200 19.33 1.05 1.86
CA PHE A 200 19.51 1.86 0.67
C PHE A 200 20.76 1.41 -0.05
N PHE A 201 20.68 1.27 -1.36
CA PHE A 201 21.76 0.86 -2.24
C PHE A 201 21.91 1.88 -3.36
N ASN A 202 23.13 2.34 -3.62
CA ASN A 202 23.44 3.22 -4.73
C ASN A 202 24.89 3.04 -5.17
N GLN A 203 25.35 3.82 -6.15
CA GLN A 203 26.72 3.75 -6.64
C GLN A 203 27.81 4.06 -5.58
N HIS A 204 27.44 4.62 -4.42
CA HIS A 204 28.35 4.98 -3.34
C HIS A 204 28.23 4.07 -2.11
N THR A 205 27.34 3.07 -2.11
CA THR A 205 27.22 2.11 -1.01
C THR A 205 28.29 1.01 -1.11
N PRO A 206 28.69 0.37 0.02
CA PRO A 206 29.66 -0.73 -0.02
C PRO A 206 29.22 -1.91 -0.89
N GLU A 207 27.91 -2.19 -0.91
CA GLU A 207 27.28 -3.18 -1.78
C GLU A 207 26.66 -2.44 -2.98
N THR A 208 27.34 -2.50 -4.12
CA THR A 208 26.89 -1.87 -5.37
C THR A 208 26.24 -2.86 -6.33
N LYS A 209 26.42 -4.16 -6.12
CA LYS A 209 25.76 -5.22 -6.88
C LYS A 209 24.64 -5.80 -6.06
N ILE A 210 23.41 -5.64 -6.52
CA ILE A 210 22.21 -6.15 -5.85
C ILE A 210 21.45 -7.09 -6.80
N PRO A 211 20.59 -7.97 -6.28
CA PRO A 211 19.71 -8.78 -7.12
C PRO A 211 18.90 -7.96 -8.13
N ASP A 212 18.74 -8.48 -9.34
CA ASP A 212 17.80 -7.90 -10.31
C ASP A 212 16.37 -8.35 -10.01
N PHE A 213 15.75 -7.71 -9.01
CA PHE A 213 14.41 -8.06 -8.57
C PHE A 213 13.41 -7.98 -9.71
N CYS A 214 12.50 -8.96 -9.76
CA CYS A 214 11.47 -9.06 -10.79
C CYS A 214 10.10 -8.83 -10.16
N LEU A 215 9.22 -8.06 -10.80
CA LEU A 215 7.80 -8.05 -10.49
C LEU A 215 7.06 -8.84 -11.57
N VAL A 216 6.22 -9.79 -11.15
CA VAL A 216 5.50 -10.70 -12.05
C VAL A 216 4.00 -10.38 -12.01
N ASP A 217 3.40 -10.26 -13.19
CA ASP A 217 1.97 -10.19 -13.43
C ASP A 217 1.46 -11.61 -13.63
N ASP A 218 1.14 -12.28 -12.53
CA ASP A 218 0.39 -13.54 -12.59
C ASP A 218 -1.13 -13.25 -12.52
N LYS A 219 -1.96 -14.15 -13.04
CA LYS A 219 -3.42 -13.93 -13.14
C LYS A 219 -4.09 -13.65 -11.78
N GLU A 220 -3.54 -14.19 -10.70
CA GLU A 220 -4.13 -14.17 -9.36
C GLU A 220 -3.54 -13.05 -8.47
N SER A 221 -2.42 -12.46 -8.88
CA SER A 221 -1.69 -11.44 -8.14
C SER A 221 -2.39 -10.09 -8.21
N LYS A 222 -2.74 -9.58 -7.03
CA LYS A 222 -3.10 -8.19 -6.80
C LYS A 222 -2.28 -7.60 -5.65
N PRO A 223 -1.67 -6.43 -5.82
CA PRO A 223 -1.78 -5.55 -6.98
C PRO A 223 -0.91 -6.02 -8.17
N LYS A 224 -1.26 -5.56 -9.37
CA LYS A 224 -0.50 -5.79 -10.60
C LYS A 224 0.82 -5.00 -10.59
N PRO A 225 1.89 -5.52 -11.21
CA PRO A 225 3.19 -4.85 -11.30
C PRO A 225 3.12 -3.45 -11.90
N ARG A 226 3.48 -2.43 -11.12
CA ARG A 226 3.52 -1.03 -11.56
C ARG A 226 4.62 -0.25 -10.87
N VAL A 227 5.09 0.83 -11.51
CA VAL A 227 5.91 1.86 -10.87
C VAL A 227 5.04 3.09 -10.65
N ILE A 228 4.90 3.48 -9.39
CA ILE A 228 3.95 4.50 -8.93
C ILE A 228 4.71 5.64 -8.28
N GLU A 229 4.24 6.87 -8.50
CA GLU A 229 4.61 8.06 -7.73
C GLU A 229 3.58 8.25 -6.59
N PRO A 230 3.91 7.96 -5.32
CA PRO A 230 2.93 7.88 -4.22
C PRO A 230 2.18 9.17 -3.87
N TYR A 231 2.80 10.33 -4.09
CA TYR A 231 2.24 11.62 -3.69
C TYR A 231 0.99 11.97 -4.49
N THR A 232 0.94 11.55 -5.75
CA THR A 232 -0.22 11.71 -6.64
C THR A 232 -0.83 10.40 -7.11
N MET A 233 -0.27 9.25 -6.72
CA MET A 233 -0.60 7.92 -7.20
C MET A 233 -0.49 7.75 -8.72
N ARG A 234 0.28 8.60 -9.41
CA ARG A 234 0.51 8.47 -10.85
C ARG A 234 1.25 7.17 -11.15
N VAL A 235 0.70 6.37 -12.05
CA VAL A 235 1.42 5.23 -12.65
C VAL A 235 2.39 5.78 -13.70
N LEU A 236 3.69 5.60 -13.46
CA LEU A 236 4.77 6.03 -14.35
C LEU A 236 5.21 4.92 -15.31
N TYR A 237 4.95 3.68 -14.93
CA TYR A 237 5.22 2.50 -15.73
C TYR A 237 4.30 1.34 -15.32
N ASP A 238 3.77 0.63 -16.29
CA ASP A 238 2.92 -0.56 -16.17
C ASP A 238 3.27 -1.50 -17.34
N LEU A 239 3.24 -2.82 -17.13
CA LEU A 239 3.53 -3.82 -18.17
C LEU A 239 2.61 -3.69 -19.37
N GLN A 240 1.37 -3.25 -19.15
CA GLN A 240 0.43 -2.99 -20.24
C GLN A 240 0.96 -1.94 -21.23
N MET A 241 1.91 -1.09 -20.82
CA MET A 241 2.50 -0.07 -21.67
C MET A 241 3.57 -0.61 -22.65
N GLU A 242 4.15 -1.79 -22.39
CA GLU A 242 5.26 -2.30 -23.21
C GLU A 242 4.80 -3.00 -24.48
N ASN A 243 3.50 -3.29 -24.67
CA ASN A 243 2.98 -4.08 -25.79
C ASN A 243 3.77 -5.39 -26.01
N THR A 244 4.33 -5.97 -24.95
CA THR A 244 5.05 -7.24 -25.01
C THR A 244 4.20 -8.36 -24.43
N ASN A 245 4.48 -9.59 -24.85
CA ASN A 245 3.89 -10.79 -24.23
C ASN A 245 4.53 -11.11 -22.86
N LYS A 246 5.37 -10.23 -22.32
CA LYS A 246 6.03 -10.45 -21.03
C LYS A 246 5.05 -10.14 -19.91
N SER A 247 4.98 -11.04 -18.95
CA SER A 247 4.19 -10.89 -17.73
C SER A 247 5.07 -10.46 -16.55
N TYR A 248 6.17 -9.74 -16.79
CA TYR A 248 7.09 -9.32 -15.74
C TYR A 248 8.00 -8.17 -16.17
N PHE A 249 8.51 -7.39 -15.21
CA PHE A 249 9.63 -6.46 -15.43
C PHE A 249 10.65 -6.51 -14.30
N PHE A 250 11.90 -6.24 -14.66
CA PHE A 250 13.05 -6.27 -13.76
C PHE A 250 13.39 -4.89 -13.20
N LEU A 251 14.08 -4.86 -12.07
CA LEU A 251 14.63 -3.66 -11.46
C LEU A 251 15.58 -2.93 -12.43
N SER A 252 16.39 -3.65 -13.20
CA SER A 252 17.23 -3.09 -14.26
C SER A 252 16.43 -2.31 -15.31
N THR A 253 15.24 -2.82 -15.69
CA THR A 253 14.34 -2.14 -16.62
C THR A 253 13.84 -0.82 -16.04
N VAL A 254 13.46 -0.82 -14.76
CA VAL A 254 13.06 0.39 -14.04
C VAL A 254 14.21 1.38 -13.94
N LEU A 255 15.39 0.93 -13.51
CA LEU A 255 16.58 1.77 -13.36
C LEU A 255 17.00 2.44 -14.67
N GLN A 256 16.96 1.70 -15.78
CA GLN A 256 17.24 2.24 -17.11
C GLN A 256 16.21 3.28 -17.52
N ARG A 257 14.91 3.03 -17.29
CA ARG A 257 13.83 3.97 -17.61
C ARG A 257 13.95 5.29 -16.83
N PHE A 258 14.44 5.24 -15.60
CA PHE A 258 14.62 6.41 -14.73
C PHE A 258 16.07 6.91 -14.66
N GLN A 259 16.94 6.52 -15.60
CA GLN A 259 18.33 6.93 -15.60
C GLN A 259 18.47 8.48 -15.71
N GLY A 260 19.41 9.05 -14.96
CA GLY A 260 19.64 10.51 -14.91
C GLY A 260 18.66 11.31 -14.05
N SER A 261 17.63 10.67 -13.47
CA SER A 261 16.62 11.37 -12.65
C SER A 261 16.95 11.45 -11.15
N ARG A 262 18.04 10.81 -10.69
CA ARG A 262 18.48 10.76 -9.28
C ARG A 262 17.35 10.44 -8.30
N ARG A 263 16.47 9.49 -8.67
CA ARG A 263 15.29 9.12 -7.87
C ARG A 263 15.61 8.03 -6.84
N VAL A 264 14.85 8.02 -5.75
CA VAL A 264 14.75 6.85 -4.86
C VAL A 264 13.71 5.91 -5.45
N ILE A 265 14.13 4.67 -5.74
CA ILE A 265 13.28 3.58 -6.23
C ILE A 265 13.05 2.62 -5.07
N ALA A 266 11.90 2.73 -4.44
CA ALA A 266 11.44 1.81 -3.43
C ALA A 266 10.89 0.55 -4.09
N TRP A 267 11.35 -0.62 -3.64
CA TRP A 267 10.74 -1.88 -4.05
C TRP A 267 9.69 -2.27 -3.03
N ALA A 268 8.44 -2.47 -3.43
CA ALA A 268 7.34 -2.85 -2.56
C ALA A 268 6.65 -4.08 -3.15
N GLY A 269 7.02 -5.27 -2.67
CA GLY A 269 6.38 -6.48 -3.16
C GLY A 269 6.25 -7.58 -2.13
N CYS A 270 5.19 -8.38 -2.29
CA CYS A 270 5.03 -9.67 -1.64
C CYS A 270 6.03 -10.63 -2.30
N THR A 271 7.31 -10.50 -1.93
CA THR A 271 8.40 -11.20 -2.59
C THR A 271 8.28 -12.69 -2.32
N GLY A 272 7.83 -13.52 -3.26
CA GLY A 272 7.98 -14.97 -3.12
C GLY A 272 9.27 -15.38 -3.82
N VAL A 273 10.15 -16.15 -3.19
CA VAL A 273 11.05 -16.99 -4.01
C VAL A 273 10.15 -18.08 -4.57
N ARG A 274 10.29 -18.42 -5.84
CA ARG A 274 9.72 -19.68 -6.35
C ARG A 274 10.89 -20.61 -6.65
N ASP A 275 10.74 -21.90 -6.39
CA ASP A 275 11.70 -22.89 -6.86
C ASP A 275 11.54 -23.14 -8.38
N ASP A 276 12.39 -24.01 -8.93
CA ASP A 276 12.37 -24.38 -10.36
C ASP A 276 11.06 -25.08 -10.76
N GLU A 277 10.29 -25.59 -9.79
CA GLU A 277 8.97 -26.21 -9.97
C GLU A 277 7.82 -25.19 -9.85
N GLY A 278 8.13 -23.93 -9.52
CA GLY A 278 7.17 -22.83 -9.40
C GLY A 278 6.49 -22.72 -8.03
N ASN A 279 6.87 -23.53 -7.05
CA ASN A 279 6.36 -23.48 -5.68
C ASN A 279 7.00 -22.32 -4.91
N LYS A 280 6.24 -21.67 -4.02
CA LYS A 280 6.81 -20.62 -3.15
C LYS A 280 7.82 -21.25 -2.18
N SER A 281 9.04 -20.74 -2.17
CA SER A 281 10.18 -21.19 -1.37
C SER A 281 10.90 -19.98 -0.72
N GLY A 282 12.04 -20.21 -0.07
CA GLY A 282 12.90 -19.14 0.48
C GLY A 282 12.86 -18.99 2.01
N GLU A 283 13.93 -18.38 2.54
CA GLU A 283 14.23 -18.29 3.98
C GLU A 283 13.11 -17.63 4.82
N PHE A 284 12.30 -16.75 4.22
CA PHE A 284 11.22 -16.03 4.91
C PHE A 284 9.78 -16.48 4.53
N LEU A 285 9.59 -17.64 3.87
CA LEU A 285 8.27 -18.11 3.41
C LEU A 285 7.22 -18.20 4.54
N GLY A 286 7.68 -18.61 5.73
CA GLY A 286 6.88 -18.76 6.95
C GLY A 286 6.69 -17.48 7.77
N TYR A 287 7.08 -16.31 7.27
CA TYR A 287 7.03 -15.05 8.01
C TYR A 287 5.99 -14.10 7.41
N ARG A 288 5.51 -13.14 8.20
CA ARG A 288 4.63 -12.06 7.74
C ARG A 288 4.94 -10.76 8.48
N TRP A 289 4.47 -9.66 7.89
CA TRP A 289 4.50 -8.34 8.50
C TRP A 289 3.29 -8.17 9.41
N SER A 290 3.50 -7.47 10.52
CA SER A 290 2.46 -7.02 11.44
C SER A 290 2.89 -5.73 12.13
N ASN A 291 1.95 -5.02 12.75
CA ASN A 291 2.29 -3.87 13.59
C ASN A 291 2.40 -4.30 15.06
N LYS A 292 3.16 -3.52 15.84
CA LYS A 292 3.37 -3.82 17.28
C LYS A 292 2.06 -3.94 18.06
N GLU A 293 1.06 -3.13 17.71
CA GLU A 293 -0.24 -3.14 18.39
C GLU A 293 -1.05 -4.42 18.14
N GLU A 294 -1.11 -4.93 16.90
CA GLU A 294 -1.86 -6.12 16.51
C GLU A 294 -1.26 -7.34 17.20
N VAL A 295 0.06 -7.47 17.17
CA VAL A 295 0.79 -8.53 17.87
C VAL A 295 0.50 -8.49 19.38
N SER A 296 0.56 -7.30 19.99
CA SER A 296 0.22 -7.11 21.41
C SER A 296 -1.23 -7.48 21.73
N ARG A 297 -2.19 -7.06 20.90
CA ARG A 297 -3.62 -7.41 21.06
C ARG A 297 -3.87 -8.91 20.92
N LYS A 298 -3.24 -9.57 19.94
CA LYS A 298 -3.36 -11.02 19.73
C LYS A 298 -2.79 -11.80 20.90
N ARG A 299 -1.60 -11.40 21.37
CA ARG A 299 -0.98 -11.97 22.57
C ARG A 299 -1.90 -11.85 23.79
N LYS A 300 -2.42 -10.65 24.06
CA LYS A 300 -3.34 -10.40 25.18
C LYS A 300 -4.60 -11.26 25.11
N ARG A 301 -5.22 -11.39 23.93
CA ARG A 301 -6.40 -12.26 23.73
C ARG A 301 -6.11 -13.73 24.02
N LEU A 302 -4.95 -14.25 23.64
CA LEU A 302 -4.55 -15.63 23.93
C LEU A 302 -4.29 -15.85 25.42
N GLU A 303 -3.65 -14.88 26.08
CA GLU A 303 -3.43 -14.92 27.54
C GLU A 303 -4.79 -14.93 28.29
N GLU A 304 -5.76 -14.13 27.84
CA GLU A 304 -7.12 -14.10 28.39
C GLU A 304 -7.91 -15.41 28.14
N HIS A 305 -7.77 -16.04 26.96
CA HIS A 305 -8.42 -17.32 26.66
C HIS A 305 -7.77 -18.51 27.39
N GLY A 306 -6.44 -18.47 27.59
CA GLY A 306 -5.73 -19.48 28.39
C GLY A 306 -6.16 -19.46 29.85
N GLN A 307 -6.46 -18.28 30.41
CA GLN A 307 -6.96 -18.12 31.78
C GLN A 307 -8.39 -18.65 31.96
N GLN A 308 -9.24 -18.55 30.95
CA GLN A 308 -10.62 -19.07 31.01
C GLN A 308 -10.68 -20.61 30.98
N MET A 309 -9.75 -21.29 30.30
CA MET A 309 -9.70 -22.76 30.29
C MET A 309 -9.01 -23.36 31.53
N SER A 310 -8.35 -22.56 32.36
CA SER A 310 -7.70 -22.99 33.60
C SER A 310 -8.58 -22.91 34.86
N HIS A 311 -9.86 -22.56 34.74
CA HIS A 311 -10.81 -22.68 35.83
C HIS A 311 -11.58 -24.00 35.72
N PRO A 312 -11.37 -24.99 36.62
CA PRO A 312 -12.30 -26.10 36.73
C PRO A 312 -13.62 -25.57 37.27
N ILE A 313 -14.71 -25.96 36.61
CA ILE A 313 -16.05 -25.97 37.18
C ILE A 313 -15.94 -26.75 38.51
N GLN A 314 -16.02 -26.06 39.65
CA GLN A 314 -16.41 -26.71 40.90
C GLN A 314 -17.86 -27.13 40.73
N SER A 315 -18.04 -28.35 40.24
CA SER A 315 -19.28 -29.10 40.32
C SER A 315 -19.68 -29.18 41.78
N GLY A 316 -20.84 -28.63 42.10
CA GLY A 316 -21.49 -28.87 43.36
C GLY A 316 -21.82 -30.35 43.51
N GLU A 317 -21.64 -30.85 44.73
CA GLU A 317 -22.40 -31.99 45.22
C GLU A 317 -23.24 -31.51 46.40
N GLU A 318 -24.54 -31.75 46.24
CA GLU A 318 -25.58 -31.70 47.24
C GLU A 318 -25.27 -32.68 48.38
N GLU A 319 -25.58 -32.31 49.61
CA GLU A 319 -26.14 -33.31 50.55
C GLU A 319 -27.14 -32.62 51.47
N SER A 320 -28.42 -32.82 51.13
CA SER A 320 -29.54 -32.58 52.03
C SER A 320 -30.01 -33.89 52.65
N SER A 321 -30.30 -33.82 53.95
CA SER A 321 -31.23 -34.64 54.73
C SER A 321 -30.81 -36.03 55.23
N GLY A 322 -31.00 -36.24 56.54
CA GLY A 322 -31.00 -37.59 57.13
C GLY A 322 -30.80 -37.66 58.64
N SER A 323 -31.79 -37.25 59.42
CA SER A 323 -31.88 -37.50 60.87
C SER A 323 -32.10 -38.99 61.20
N VAL A 324 -31.38 -39.55 62.18
CA VAL A 324 -31.88 -40.64 63.04
C VAL A 324 -31.29 -40.52 64.46
N LEU A 325 -32.19 -40.27 65.40
CA LEU A 325 -32.30 -40.72 66.80
C LEU A 325 -31.04 -41.12 67.60
N SER A 326 -30.88 -40.46 68.75
CA SER A 326 -30.87 -41.09 70.09
C SER A 326 -31.28 -40.08 71.15
#